data_AF-A0A7Y6X9Z1-F1
#
_entry.id   AF-A0A7Y6X9Z1-F1
#
_cell.length_a   1.000
_cell.length_b   1.000
_cell.length_c   1.000
_cell.angle_alpha   90.00
_cell.angle_beta   90.00
_cell.angle_gamma   90.00
#
_symmetry.space_group_name_H-M   'P 1'
#
loop_
_entity.id
_entity.type
_entity.pdbx_description
1 polymer ?
#
loop_
_entity_poly.entity_id
_entity_poly.type
_entity_poly.pdbx_seq_one_letter_code
_entity_poly.pdbx_strand_id
1 'polypeptide(L)'
;MAFRFLAVPSHRLVEHPQSLPVDERLEPDLPPVHEAVERALAGAEFRDVRAKDRMRSLLQGDKPPKLGAPETGFGPSAVFAQPPQDLPALLRLADELESLARREAGERALVWKCGDCGARYAVPVALVRQVSIRCERCGTPVELNATRSLGEEALIDPFQGAVNHSRKELASFFREAMARGWPVLVAEDRRVLADPGPSA
;
A
#
# COMPACT_ATOMS: atom_id res chain seq x y z
N MET A 1 -5.89 -11.16 8.03
CA MET A 1 -5.90 -11.71 6.66
C MET A 1 -5.05 -10.80 5.78
N ALA A 2 -4.32 -11.37 4.84
CA ALA A 2 -3.46 -10.63 3.95
C ALA A 2 -3.84 -10.92 2.50
N PHE A 3 -3.81 -9.88 1.67
CA PHE A 3 -4.21 -9.98 0.27
C PHE A 3 -3.04 -9.62 -0.62
N ARG A 4 -2.90 -10.33 -1.72
CA ARG A 4 -1.86 -10.08 -2.72
C ARG A 4 -2.52 -9.77 -4.05
N PHE A 5 -2.21 -8.59 -4.57
CA PHE A 5 -2.56 -8.21 -5.94
C PHE A 5 -1.42 -8.59 -6.87
N LEU A 6 -1.77 -9.06 -8.05
CA LEU A 6 -0.82 -9.36 -9.12
C LEU A 6 -1.50 -9.22 -10.48
N ALA A 7 -0.73 -8.97 -11.52
CA ALA A 7 -1.22 -8.99 -12.89
C ALA A 7 -0.35 -9.89 -13.75
N VAL A 8 -0.98 -10.68 -14.61
CA VAL A 8 -0.31 -11.63 -15.51
C VAL A 8 -0.94 -11.57 -16.89
N PRO A 9 -0.21 -11.87 -17.98
CA PRO A 9 -0.80 -11.97 -19.31
C PRO A 9 -1.95 -12.98 -19.33
N SER A 10 -3.06 -12.66 -20.01
CA SER A 10 -4.24 -13.54 -20.04
C SER A 10 -3.94 -14.95 -20.57
N HIS A 11 -3.02 -15.09 -21.53
CA HIS A 11 -2.64 -16.38 -22.11
C HIS A 11 -1.80 -17.25 -21.16
N ARG A 12 -1.33 -16.70 -20.04
CA ARG A 12 -0.56 -17.38 -18.99
C ARG A 12 -1.41 -17.76 -17.77
N LEU A 13 -2.70 -17.43 -17.79
CA LEU A 13 -3.61 -17.83 -16.72
C LEU A 13 -3.73 -19.36 -16.68
N VAL A 14 -3.60 -19.91 -15.47
CA VAL A 14 -3.78 -21.34 -15.21
C VAL A 14 -4.87 -21.54 -14.16
N GLU A 15 -5.48 -22.72 -14.16
CA GLU A 15 -6.44 -23.10 -13.13
C GLU A 15 -5.73 -23.65 -11.89
N HIS A 16 -6.32 -23.40 -10.72
CA HIS A 16 -5.90 -24.03 -9.48
C HIS A 16 -6.06 -25.57 -9.60
N PRO A 17 -5.08 -26.38 -9.15
CA PRO A 17 -4.04 -26.09 -8.17
C PRO A 17 -2.70 -25.60 -8.72
N GLN A 18 -2.58 -25.32 -10.02
CA GLN A 18 -1.33 -24.83 -10.59
C GLN A 18 -0.99 -23.44 -10.05
N SER A 19 0.30 -23.13 -9.90
CA SER A 19 0.75 -21.80 -9.53
C SER A 19 0.91 -20.90 -10.76
N LEU A 20 0.61 -19.61 -10.59
CA LEU A 20 0.81 -18.61 -11.64
C LEU A 20 2.32 -18.39 -11.89
N PRO A 21 2.72 -18.10 -13.13
CA PRO A 21 4.13 -17.92 -13.46
C PRO A 21 4.74 -16.71 -12.76
N VAL A 22 5.98 -16.85 -12.29
CA VAL A 22 6.71 -15.80 -11.57
C VAL A 22 7.41 -14.84 -12.53
N ASP A 23 7.92 -15.34 -13.66
CA ASP A 23 8.81 -14.57 -14.54
C ASP A 23 8.08 -13.47 -15.35
N GLU A 24 6.76 -13.59 -15.50
CA GLU A 24 5.91 -12.67 -16.28
C GLU A 24 4.74 -12.16 -15.43
N ARG A 25 4.97 -11.85 -14.15
CA ARG A 25 3.98 -11.22 -13.29
C ARG A 25 4.42 -9.83 -12.86
N LEU A 26 3.44 -8.94 -12.76
CA LEU A 26 3.57 -7.63 -12.15
C LEU A 26 2.97 -7.69 -10.74
N GLU A 27 3.68 -7.14 -9.76
CA GLU A 27 3.22 -7.04 -8.37
C GLU A 27 3.53 -5.65 -7.82
N PRO A 28 2.63 -5.05 -7.01
CA PRO A 28 2.93 -3.82 -6.29
C PRO A 28 3.93 -4.05 -5.15
N ASP A 29 4.80 -3.08 -4.87
CA ASP A 29 5.76 -3.14 -3.76
C ASP A 29 5.10 -2.70 -2.45
N LEU A 30 4.22 -3.55 -1.93
CA LEU A 30 3.41 -3.27 -0.76
C LEU A 30 4.21 -3.40 0.54
N PRO A 31 3.97 -2.54 1.54
CA PRO A 31 4.63 -2.65 2.82
C PRO A 31 4.17 -3.92 3.54
N PRO A 32 4.99 -4.52 4.43
CA PRO A 32 4.67 -5.78 5.13
C PRO A 32 3.63 -5.59 6.26
N VAL A 33 2.66 -4.71 6.06
CA VAL A 33 1.58 -4.39 7.00
C VAL A 33 0.27 -4.82 6.34
N HIS A 34 -0.15 -6.06 6.62
CA HIS A 34 -1.24 -6.72 5.91
C HIS A 34 -2.57 -5.94 5.92
N GLU A 35 -2.91 -5.30 7.04
CA GLU A 35 -4.13 -4.51 7.17
C GLU A 35 -4.09 -3.19 6.37
N ALA A 36 -2.90 -2.71 5.99
CA ALA A 36 -2.74 -1.46 5.26
C ALA A 36 -3.35 -1.53 3.86
N VAL A 37 -3.32 -2.69 3.21
CA VAL A 37 -3.91 -2.91 1.88
C VAL A 37 -5.44 -2.85 1.94
N GLU A 38 -6.05 -3.55 2.90
CA GLU A 38 -7.50 -3.47 3.13
C GLU A 38 -7.92 -2.04 3.45
N ARG A 39 -7.14 -1.36 4.30
CA ARG A 39 -7.41 0.02 4.71
C ARG A 39 -7.22 1.00 3.56
N ALA A 40 -6.24 0.77 2.68
CA ALA A 40 -6.00 1.57 1.48
C ALA A 40 -7.22 1.59 0.56
N LEU A 41 -7.87 0.43 0.38
CA LEU A 41 -9.05 0.27 -0.48
C LEU A 41 -10.38 0.68 0.19
N ALA A 42 -10.42 0.90 1.50
CA ALA A 42 -11.67 1.11 2.25
C ALA A 42 -12.44 2.38 1.84
N GLY A 43 -11.75 3.37 1.28
CA GLY A 43 -12.32 4.65 0.85
C GLY A 43 -12.44 4.83 -0.67
N ALA A 44 -12.17 3.79 -1.46
CA ALA A 44 -12.16 3.86 -2.92
C ALA A 44 -13.21 2.92 -3.54
N GLU A 45 -13.68 3.27 -4.74
CA GLU A 45 -14.74 2.56 -5.43
C GLU A 45 -14.25 1.91 -6.72
N PHE A 46 -14.89 0.80 -7.08
CA PHE A 46 -14.68 0.10 -8.34
C PHE A 46 -16.04 -0.33 -8.88
N ARG A 47 -16.47 0.23 -10.01
CA ARG A 47 -17.82 0.01 -10.59
C ARG A 47 -18.95 0.21 -9.56
N ASP A 48 -18.95 1.36 -8.90
CA ASP A 48 -19.99 1.80 -7.95
C ASP A 48 -20.14 0.90 -6.71
N VAL A 49 -19.17 0.01 -6.47
CA VAL A 49 -19.05 -0.76 -5.22
C VAL A 49 -17.72 -0.45 -4.56
N ARG A 50 -17.67 -0.50 -3.23
CA ARG A 50 -16.41 -0.30 -2.49
C ARG A 50 -15.39 -1.35 -2.90
N ALA A 51 -14.19 -0.91 -3.28
CA ALA A 51 -13.13 -1.79 -3.79
C ALA A 51 -12.76 -2.88 -2.77
N LYS A 52 -12.71 -2.51 -1.48
CA LYS A 52 -12.50 -3.44 -0.36
C LYS A 52 -13.58 -4.55 -0.32
N ASP A 53 -14.85 -4.18 -0.45
CA ASP A 53 -15.96 -5.12 -0.31
C ASP A 53 -16.01 -6.08 -1.50
N ARG A 54 -15.75 -5.56 -2.72
CA ARG A 54 -15.56 -6.38 -3.91
C ARG A 54 -14.44 -7.40 -3.73
N MET A 55 -13.26 -6.96 -3.27
CA MET A 55 -12.12 -7.83 -3.03
C MET A 55 -12.47 -8.97 -2.07
N ARG A 56 -13.11 -8.64 -0.93
CA ARG A 56 -13.55 -9.64 0.04
C ARG A 56 -14.57 -10.61 -0.56
N SER A 57 -15.57 -10.10 -1.28
CA SER A 57 -16.60 -10.92 -1.94
C SER A 57 -16.01 -11.91 -2.95
N LEU A 58 -14.97 -11.53 -3.69
CA LEU A 58 -14.31 -12.39 -4.68
C LEU A 58 -13.55 -13.57 -4.05
N LEU A 59 -13.08 -13.42 -2.82
CA LEU A 59 -12.26 -14.43 -2.13
C LEU A 59 -13.05 -15.26 -1.11
N GLN A 60 -14.08 -14.66 -0.51
CA GLN A 60 -14.85 -15.23 0.59
C GLN A 60 -16.32 -15.48 0.23
N GLY A 61 -16.73 -15.19 -1.00
CA GLY A 61 -18.10 -15.46 -1.47
C GLY A 61 -18.37 -16.94 -1.69
N ASP A 62 -19.64 -17.26 -1.92
CA ASP A 62 -20.12 -18.65 -2.10
C ASP A 62 -19.46 -19.37 -3.28
N LYS A 63 -18.97 -18.62 -4.28
CA LYS A 63 -18.27 -19.16 -5.44
C LYS A 63 -16.76 -19.02 -5.24
N PRO A 64 -16.04 -20.11 -4.93
CA PRO A 64 -14.61 -20.03 -4.68
C PRO A 64 -13.83 -19.60 -5.94
N PRO A 65 -12.69 -18.90 -5.77
CA PRO A 65 -11.80 -18.59 -6.88
C PRO A 65 -11.26 -19.87 -7.53
N LYS A 66 -11.01 -19.80 -8.84
CA LYS A 66 -10.59 -20.95 -9.64
C LYS A 66 -9.20 -20.81 -10.25
N LEU A 67 -8.63 -19.60 -10.27
CA LEU A 67 -7.34 -19.39 -10.90
C LEU A 67 -6.21 -19.83 -9.97
N GLY A 68 -5.07 -20.14 -10.56
CA GLY A 68 -3.89 -20.57 -9.86
C GLY A 68 -3.48 -19.65 -8.71
N ALA A 69 -2.82 -20.21 -7.71
CA ALA A 69 -2.27 -19.43 -6.61
C ALA A 69 -1.00 -18.69 -7.07
N PRO A 70 -0.68 -17.49 -6.53
CA PRO A 70 0.56 -16.79 -6.87
C PRO A 70 1.82 -17.60 -6.58
N GLU A 71 1.83 -18.31 -5.46
CA GLU A 71 2.92 -19.20 -5.01
C GLU A 71 2.41 -20.13 -3.90
N THR A 72 3.25 -21.05 -3.44
CA THR A 72 2.94 -21.92 -2.31
C THR A 72 2.62 -21.11 -1.04
N GLY A 73 1.55 -21.49 -0.34
CA GLY A 73 1.07 -20.76 0.85
C GLY A 73 -0.04 -19.75 0.57
N PHE A 74 -0.42 -19.54 -0.69
CA PHE A 74 -1.59 -18.74 -1.07
C PHE A 74 -2.81 -19.59 -1.41
N GLY A 75 -3.99 -18.99 -1.28
CA GLY A 75 -5.23 -19.51 -1.85
C GLY A 75 -5.33 -19.32 -3.37
N PRO A 76 -6.36 -19.88 -4.01
CA PRO A 76 -6.63 -19.62 -5.43
C PRO A 76 -6.91 -18.14 -5.69
N SER A 77 -6.56 -17.67 -6.88
CA SER A 77 -6.74 -16.28 -7.27
C SER A 77 -8.12 -16.02 -7.89
N ALA A 78 -8.65 -14.82 -7.67
CA ALA A 78 -9.84 -14.30 -8.34
C ALA A 78 -9.46 -13.15 -9.28
N VAL A 79 -10.23 -12.97 -10.36
CA VAL A 79 -10.09 -11.79 -11.23
C VAL A 79 -10.77 -10.60 -10.56
N PHE A 80 -9.96 -9.64 -10.12
CA PHE A 80 -10.47 -8.38 -9.57
C PHE A 80 -10.98 -7.46 -10.69
N ALA A 81 -10.18 -7.32 -11.76
CA ALA A 81 -10.50 -6.52 -12.94
C ALA A 81 -9.95 -7.15 -14.22
N GLN A 82 -10.70 -7.04 -15.31
CA GLN A 82 -10.40 -7.58 -16.64
C GLN A 82 -10.44 -6.47 -17.70
N PRO A 83 -9.28 -6.02 -18.20
CA PRO A 83 -9.23 -5.18 -19.40
C PRO A 83 -9.72 -5.93 -20.64
N PRO A 84 -10.33 -5.24 -21.63
CA PRO A 84 -10.60 -3.80 -21.64
C PRO A 84 -11.89 -3.39 -20.92
N GLN A 85 -12.76 -4.33 -20.53
CA GLN A 85 -14.09 -4.00 -20.00
C GLN A 85 -14.04 -3.23 -18.67
N ASP A 86 -13.03 -3.51 -17.84
CA ASP A 86 -12.82 -2.85 -16.56
C ASP A 86 -11.90 -1.63 -16.62
N LEU A 87 -11.36 -1.30 -17.78
CA LEU A 87 -10.30 -0.31 -17.93
C LEU A 87 -10.69 1.08 -17.37
N PRO A 88 -11.87 1.66 -17.68
CA PRO A 88 -12.26 2.94 -17.11
C PRO A 88 -12.44 2.92 -15.59
N ALA A 89 -12.99 1.83 -15.04
CA ALA A 89 -13.20 1.68 -13.61
C ALA A 89 -11.87 1.52 -12.85
N LEU A 90 -10.93 0.77 -13.43
CA LEU A 90 -9.59 0.56 -12.87
C LEU A 90 -8.77 1.86 -12.85
N LEU A 91 -8.89 2.69 -13.88
CA LEU A 91 -8.27 4.02 -13.94
C LEU A 91 -8.83 4.96 -12.88
N ARG A 92 -10.17 5.03 -12.75
CA ARG A 92 -10.80 5.84 -11.70
C ARG A 92 -10.36 5.40 -10.31
N LEU A 93 -10.30 4.09 -10.07
CA LEU A 93 -9.80 3.54 -8.81
C LEU A 93 -8.35 3.99 -8.54
N ALA A 94 -7.46 3.92 -9.53
CA ALA A 94 -6.08 4.38 -9.37
C ALA A 94 -5.99 5.87 -9.01
N ASP A 95 -6.79 6.72 -9.67
CA ASP A 95 -6.82 8.16 -9.40
C ASP A 95 -7.42 8.49 -8.03
N GLU A 96 -8.45 7.75 -7.61
CA GLU A 96 -9.04 7.87 -6.27
C GLU A 96 -8.04 7.50 -5.18
N LEU A 97 -7.31 6.39 -5.33
CA LEU A 97 -6.29 5.95 -4.38
C LEU A 97 -5.18 6.98 -4.25
N GLU A 98 -4.72 7.53 -5.38
CA GLU A 98 -3.70 8.57 -5.36
C GLU A 98 -4.20 9.88 -4.75
N SER A 99 -5.45 10.26 -5.04
CA SER A 99 -6.11 11.42 -4.41
C SER A 99 -6.25 11.25 -2.90
N LEU A 100 -6.67 10.07 -2.43
CA LEU A 100 -6.74 9.72 -1.00
C LEU A 100 -5.36 9.78 -0.35
N ALA A 101 -4.33 9.19 -0.99
CA ALA A 101 -2.96 9.23 -0.48
C ALA A 101 -2.43 10.67 -0.34
N ARG A 102 -2.79 11.56 -1.27
CA ARG A 102 -2.41 12.98 -1.22
C ARG A 102 -3.18 13.73 -0.12
N ARG A 103 -4.50 13.53 -0.01
CA ARG A 103 -5.34 14.17 1.01
C ARG A 103 -4.96 13.75 2.42
N GLU A 104 -4.64 12.47 2.61
CA GLU A 104 -4.32 11.89 3.91
C GLU A 104 -2.81 11.77 4.18
N ALA A 105 -1.95 12.37 3.33
CA ALA A 105 -0.50 12.41 3.54
C ALA A 105 -0.09 13.10 4.86
N GLY A 106 -1.02 13.85 5.46
CA GLY A 106 -0.82 14.62 6.68
C GLY A 106 0.17 15.76 6.49
N GLU A 107 0.48 16.43 7.60
CA GLU A 107 1.44 17.52 7.60
C GLU A 107 2.87 16.94 7.50
N ARG A 108 3.67 17.45 6.56
CA ARG A 108 5.08 17.08 6.43
C ARG A 108 5.88 17.93 7.41
N ALA A 109 6.94 17.37 7.99
CA ALA A 109 7.86 18.06 8.86
C ALA A 109 9.30 17.88 8.42
N LEU A 110 10.11 18.91 8.61
CA LEU A 110 11.56 18.78 8.57
C LEU A 110 12.05 18.27 9.91
N VAL A 111 13.09 17.43 9.86
CA VAL A 111 13.64 16.78 11.05
C VAL A 111 15.07 17.25 11.30
N TRP A 112 15.38 17.50 12.57
CA TRP A 112 16.73 17.78 13.06
C TRP A 112 17.06 16.89 14.25
N LYS A 113 18.34 16.75 14.54
CA LYS A 113 18.84 16.12 15.76
C LYS A 113 19.77 17.08 16.48
N CYS A 114 19.69 17.11 17.80
CA CYS A 114 20.70 17.77 18.62
C CYS A 114 22.06 17.11 18.39
N GLY A 115 23.10 17.91 18.13
CA GLY A 115 24.45 17.40 17.87
C GLY A 115 25.08 16.66 19.05
N ASP A 116 24.68 16.99 20.29
CA ASP A 116 25.30 16.41 21.49
C ASP A 116 24.55 15.17 21.99
N CYS A 117 23.23 15.29 22.22
CA CYS A 117 22.44 14.22 22.85
C CYS A 117 21.54 13.43 21.88
N GLY A 118 21.52 13.79 20.61
CA GLY A 118 20.73 13.11 19.58
C GLY A 118 19.21 13.30 19.68
N ALA A 119 18.73 14.17 20.57
CA ALA A 119 17.30 14.47 20.70
C ALA A 119 16.73 14.95 19.36
N ARG A 120 15.58 14.38 18.99
CA ARG A 120 14.93 14.59 17.68
C ARG A 120 13.92 15.74 17.75
N TYR A 121 13.97 16.63 16.77
CA TYR A 121 13.04 17.74 16.59
C TYR A 121 12.39 17.61 15.22
N ALA A 122 11.06 17.57 15.17
CA ALA A 122 10.30 17.56 13.93
C ALA A 122 9.40 18.80 13.88
N VAL A 123 9.60 19.67 12.89
CA VAL A 123 8.82 20.91 12.74
C VAL A 123 8.05 20.85 11.43
N PRO A 124 6.72 21.03 11.45
CA PRO A 124 5.92 21.08 10.23
C PRO A 124 6.50 22.06 9.20
N VAL A 125 6.57 21.66 7.93
CA VAL A 125 7.15 22.44 6.82
C VAL A 125 6.54 23.83 6.76
N ALA A 126 5.22 23.95 6.99
CA ALA A 126 4.50 25.23 7.01
C ALA A 126 4.95 26.18 8.14
N LEU A 127 5.53 25.66 9.21
CA LEU A 127 5.98 26.40 10.39
C LEU A 127 7.49 26.56 10.46
N VAL A 128 8.24 26.00 9.49
CA VAL A 128 9.71 26.10 9.48
C VAL A 128 10.13 27.56 9.34
N ARG A 129 10.87 28.03 10.33
CA ARG A 129 11.57 29.33 10.30
C ARG A 129 13.00 29.10 10.75
N GLN A 130 13.93 29.87 10.20
CA GLN A 130 15.32 29.80 10.62
C GLN A 130 15.46 30.39 12.03
N VAL A 131 15.46 29.51 13.03
CA VAL A 131 15.57 29.86 14.44
C VAL A 131 16.57 28.93 15.14
N SER A 132 17.17 29.44 16.21
CA SER A 132 17.98 28.63 17.13
C SER A 132 17.17 28.40 18.39
N ILE A 133 16.89 27.14 18.70
CA ILE A 133 16.19 26.75 19.93
C ILE A 133 17.18 26.07 20.88
N ARG A 134 16.82 25.95 22.15
CA ARG A 134 17.60 25.17 23.13
C ARG A 134 17.09 23.74 23.15
N CYS A 135 18.00 22.76 23.13
CA CYS A 135 17.63 21.37 23.28
C CYS A 135 17.00 21.15 24.67
N GLU A 136 15.75 20.71 24.72
CA GLU A 136 15.02 20.43 25.96
C GLU A 136 15.70 19.36 26.85
N ARG A 137 16.55 18.50 26.27
CA ARG A 137 17.28 17.46 27.02
C ARG A 137 18.60 17.93 27.62
N CYS A 138 19.39 18.71 26.89
CA CYS A 138 20.79 19.02 27.26
C CYS A 138 21.13 20.51 27.24
N GLY A 139 20.21 21.37 26.80
CA GLY A 139 20.42 22.82 26.70
C GLY A 139 21.29 23.28 25.52
N THR A 140 21.90 22.36 24.78
CA THR A 140 22.71 22.70 23.59
C THR A 140 21.84 23.38 22.52
N PRO A 141 22.31 24.45 21.88
CA PRO A 141 21.60 25.08 20.78
C PRO A 141 21.35 24.11 19.62
N VAL A 142 20.15 24.10 19.08
CA VAL A 142 19.76 23.38 17.86
C VAL A 142 19.34 24.41 16.83
N GLU A 143 20.10 24.49 15.73
CA GLU A 143 19.77 25.38 14.63
C GLU A 143 18.76 24.71 13.69
N LEU A 144 17.52 25.17 13.75
CA LEU A 144 16.44 24.73 12.86
C LEU A 144 16.53 25.47 11.53
N ASN A 145 17.59 25.18 10.77
CA ASN A 145 17.76 25.66 9.41
C ASN A 145 17.33 24.56 8.43
N ALA A 146 16.43 24.88 7.49
CA ALA A 146 15.91 23.92 6.50
C ALA A 146 17.02 23.21 5.72
N THR A 147 18.10 23.92 5.38
CA THR A 147 19.26 23.36 4.65
C THR A 147 20.08 22.35 5.46
N ARG A 148 19.95 22.36 6.78
CA ARG A 148 20.62 21.42 7.70
C ARG A 148 19.67 20.38 8.29
N SER A 149 18.45 20.30 7.75
CA SER A 149 17.52 19.24 8.12
C SER A 149 18.03 17.89 7.61
N LEU A 150 17.61 16.82 8.28
CA LEU A 150 17.87 15.44 7.90
C LEU A 150 16.90 14.93 6.82
N GLY A 151 16.00 15.80 6.33
CA GLY A 151 14.98 15.51 5.34
C GLY A 151 13.57 15.82 5.82
N GLU A 152 12.62 15.67 4.90
CA GLU A 152 11.19 15.75 5.18
C GLU A 152 10.65 14.38 5.59
N GLU A 153 10.00 14.31 6.74
CA GLU A 153 9.25 13.15 7.21
C GLU A 153 7.78 13.51 7.37
N ALA A 154 6.88 12.57 7.11
CA ALA A 154 5.46 12.79 7.40
C ALA A 154 5.23 12.66 8.92
N LEU A 155 4.54 13.62 9.54
CA LEU A 155 4.14 13.55 10.96
C LEU A 155 2.93 12.63 11.20
N ILE A 156 2.68 11.70 10.28
CA ILE A 156 1.55 10.79 10.37
C ILE A 156 1.92 9.56 11.20
N ASP A 157 0.90 8.96 11.81
CA ASP A 157 0.97 7.62 12.36
C ASP A 157 1.64 6.66 11.35
N PRO A 158 2.66 5.88 11.74
CA PRO A 158 3.31 4.89 10.88
C PRO A 158 2.33 3.97 10.13
N PHE A 159 1.20 3.61 10.74
CA PHE A 159 0.18 2.81 10.07
C PHE A 159 -0.46 3.58 8.91
N GLN A 160 -0.82 4.85 9.13
CA GLN A 160 -1.34 5.72 8.07
C GLN A 160 -0.30 5.95 6.96
N GLY A 161 0.99 6.00 7.30
CA GLY A 161 2.08 6.00 6.33
C GLY A 161 2.08 4.77 5.44
N ALA A 162 1.96 3.57 6.02
CA ALA A 162 1.87 2.32 5.28
C ALA A 162 0.61 2.27 4.39
N VAL A 163 -0.53 2.79 4.86
CA VAL A 163 -1.77 2.91 4.08
C VAL A 163 -1.57 3.81 2.86
N ASN A 164 -0.97 4.98 3.04
CA ASN A 164 -0.70 5.92 1.95
C ASN A 164 0.33 5.38 0.96
N HIS A 165 1.36 4.67 1.44
CA HIS A 165 2.31 3.96 0.58
C HIS A 165 1.58 2.91 -0.28
N SER A 166 0.76 2.07 0.36
CA SER A 166 -0.04 1.05 -0.31
C SER A 166 -0.96 1.64 -1.38
N ARG A 167 -1.60 2.78 -1.11
CA ARG A 167 -2.44 3.49 -2.11
C ARG A 167 -1.66 3.91 -3.35
N LYS A 168 -0.45 4.46 -3.17
CA LYS A 168 0.41 4.90 -4.30
C LYS A 168 0.88 3.72 -5.13
N GLU A 169 1.34 2.67 -4.46
CA GLU A 169 1.81 1.44 -5.13
C GLU A 169 0.69 0.73 -5.88
N LEU A 170 -0.49 0.60 -5.27
CA LEU A 170 -1.68 0.05 -5.95
C LEU A 170 -2.10 0.91 -7.14
N ALA A 171 -2.10 2.24 -7.01
CA ALA A 171 -2.43 3.13 -8.12
C ALA A 171 -1.45 2.99 -9.29
N SER A 172 -0.15 2.93 -9.01
CA SER A 172 0.90 2.69 -10.02
C SER A 172 0.70 1.33 -10.70
N PHE A 173 0.55 0.28 -9.89
CA PHE A 173 0.32 -1.09 -10.34
C PHE A 173 -0.91 -1.22 -11.24
N PHE A 174 -2.06 -0.62 -10.86
CA PHE A 174 -3.28 -0.67 -11.67
C PHE A 174 -3.11 0.03 -13.02
N ARG A 175 -2.38 1.15 -13.07
CA ARG A 175 -2.08 1.84 -14.32
C ARG A 175 -1.15 1.00 -15.21
N GLU A 176 -0.17 0.35 -14.63
CA GLU A 176 0.75 -0.49 -15.39
C GLU A 176 0.07 -1.78 -15.90
N ALA A 177 -0.70 -2.47 -15.07
CA ALA A 177 -1.51 -3.62 -15.49
C ALA A 177 -2.43 -3.24 -16.66
N MET A 178 -3.04 -2.06 -16.58
CA MET A 178 -3.87 -1.49 -17.64
C MET A 178 -3.08 -1.19 -18.92
N ALA A 179 -1.92 -0.53 -18.82
CA ALA A 179 -1.07 -0.23 -19.98
C ALA A 179 -0.63 -1.51 -20.72
N ARG A 180 -0.46 -2.61 -19.98
CA ARG A 180 -0.13 -3.94 -20.51
C ARG A 180 -1.36 -4.72 -21.00
N GLY A 181 -2.57 -4.26 -20.67
CA GLY A 181 -3.83 -4.97 -20.96
C GLY A 181 -3.98 -6.27 -20.15
N TRP A 182 -3.31 -6.39 -19.01
CA TRP A 182 -3.27 -7.61 -18.21
C TRP A 182 -4.40 -7.64 -17.17
N PRO A 183 -5.06 -8.79 -16.95
CA PRO A 183 -6.00 -8.95 -15.85
C PRO A 183 -5.33 -8.71 -14.50
N VAL A 184 -6.04 -8.01 -13.63
CA VAL A 184 -5.66 -7.83 -12.23
C VAL A 184 -6.29 -8.95 -11.41
N LEU A 185 -5.45 -9.73 -10.76
CA LEU A 185 -5.83 -10.81 -9.88
C LEU A 185 -5.64 -10.41 -8.42
N VAL A 186 -6.39 -11.07 -7.54
CA VAL A 186 -6.20 -11.00 -6.10
C VAL A 186 -6.26 -12.40 -5.50
N ALA A 187 -5.39 -12.67 -4.53
CA ALA A 187 -5.37 -13.92 -3.78
C ALA A 187 -5.23 -13.64 -2.28
N GLU A 188 -5.70 -14.58 -1.46
CA GLU A 188 -5.50 -14.56 -0.01
C GLU A 188 -4.19 -15.24 0.36
N ASP A 189 -3.38 -14.59 1.19
CA ASP A 189 -2.20 -15.19 1.81
C ASP A 189 -2.62 -16.01 3.04
N ARG A 190 -2.53 -17.34 2.91
CA ARG A 190 -2.93 -18.27 3.98
C ARG A 190 -1.85 -18.43 5.04
N ARG A 191 -0.62 -17.96 4.80
CA ARG A 191 0.46 -18.03 5.79
C ARG A 191 0.13 -17.17 7.02
N VAL A 192 -0.55 -16.05 6.80
CA VAL A 192 -1.00 -15.14 7.88
C VAL A 192 -2.15 -15.73 8.72
N LEU A 193 -2.87 -16.73 8.21
CA LEU A 193 -3.90 -17.46 8.98
C LEU A 193 -3.30 -18.61 9.80
N ALA A 194 -2.08 -19.07 9.46
CA ALA A 194 -1.44 -20.23 10.05
C ALA A 194 -0.54 -19.92 11.25
N ASP A 195 -0.54 -18.68 11.74
CA ASP A 195 0.17 -18.28 12.97
C ASP A 195 -0.84 -18.19 14.13
N PRO A 196 -1.22 -19.32 14.77
CA PRO A 196 -1.81 -19.23 16.09
C PRO A 196 -0.66 -18.79 17.01
N GLY A 197 -0.82 -17.63 17.65
CA GLY A 197 0.14 -17.18 18.66
C GLY A 197 0.48 -18.28 19.67
N PRO A 198 1.61 -18.17 20.39
CA PRO A 198 2.13 -19.25 21.22
C PRO A 198 1.03 -19.80 22.12
N SER A 199 0.73 -21.08 21.95
CA SER A 199 -0.22 -21.80 22.78
C SER A 199 0.25 -21.70 24.23
N ALA A 200 -0.58 -21.08 25.08
CA ALA A 200 -0.37 -20.98 26.52
C ALA A 200 -0.63 -22.32 27.20
#